data_AF-L8GMZ3-F1
#
_entry.id   AF-L8GMZ3-F1
#
_cell.length_a   1.000
_cell.length_b   1.000
_cell.length_c   1.000
_cell.angle_alpha   90.00
_cell.angle_beta   90.00
_cell.angle_gamma   90.00
#
_symmetry.space_group_name_H-M   'P 1'
#
loop_
_entity.id
_entity.type
_entity.pdbx_description
1 polymer ?
#
loop_
_entity_poly.entity_id
_entity_poly.type
_entity_poly.pdbx_seq_one_letter_code
_entity_poly.pdbx_strand_id
1 'polypeptide(L)'
;MASEAFQRGCSLFVDEDFEEALGAFSQAIDLAGPASKETAEYYVKRSACHAKLQHHTDAVADANAALAIDPQNPRALLRKGTACFALDEFEAAREAFQAGLAVEPANSTFKTWLRKCEAELAGEEGREAEASSGEAAAPAPAQPATTAPAPAQEAPKEAAAPAPAPTQAAEAAAPPKEPRVRHTWYQNESFVYVTFYQRDLKQTDVKVQFEEKELDVTLELPDGTSFVFDAELCDAIVPDQCKIAINRANVEIKLKKARSGQWANLEAKPGAVVNPWPDTSSANKHLYPSSSRKKLNWDQLEKEVEEEKLEGDAALNKVFQDIFAGGSEEQRRAMIKSFT
;
A
#
# COMPACT_ATOMS: atom_id res chain seq x y z
N MET A 1 -16.05 -23.87 9.77
CA MET A 1 -15.43 -23.43 11.05
C MET A 1 -14.06 -22.78 10.81
N ALA A 2 -12.92 -23.29 11.30
CA ALA A 2 -11.62 -22.57 11.20
C ALA A 2 -11.20 -22.21 9.76
N SER A 3 -11.21 -23.20 8.85
CA SER A 3 -10.89 -22.99 7.42
C SER A 3 -11.84 -22.01 6.71
N GLU A 4 -13.09 -21.93 7.16
CA GLU A 4 -14.12 -21.03 6.61
C GLU A 4 -13.91 -19.59 7.07
N ALA A 5 -13.60 -19.39 8.37
CA ALA A 5 -13.17 -18.11 8.91
C ALA A 5 -11.88 -17.61 8.23
N PHE A 6 -10.93 -18.52 7.95
CA PHE A 6 -9.71 -18.23 7.22
C PHE A 6 -9.97 -17.84 5.75
N GLN A 7 -10.85 -18.55 5.04
CA GLN A 7 -11.25 -18.20 3.68
C GLN A 7 -11.95 -16.84 3.63
N ARG A 8 -12.85 -16.57 4.59
CA ARG A 8 -13.48 -15.25 4.75
C ARG A 8 -12.45 -14.15 5.01
N GLY A 9 -11.49 -14.37 5.90
CA GLY A 9 -10.39 -13.43 6.15
C GLY A 9 -9.53 -13.19 4.91
N CYS A 10 -9.31 -14.22 4.08
CA CYS A 10 -8.60 -14.07 2.81
C CYS A 10 -9.38 -13.26 1.77
N SER A 11 -10.72 -13.38 1.71
CA SER A 11 -11.56 -12.51 0.86
C SER A 11 -11.46 -11.06 1.33
N LEU A 12 -11.73 -10.80 2.62
CA LEU A 12 -11.70 -9.46 3.20
C LEU A 12 -10.33 -8.78 3.04
N PHE A 13 -9.24 -9.54 3.11
CA PHE A 13 -7.89 -9.03 2.85
C PHE A 13 -7.66 -8.64 1.38
N VAL A 14 -8.30 -9.33 0.42
CA VAL A 14 -8.29 -8.97 -1.01
C VAL A 14 -9.20 -7.77 -1.27
N ASP A 15 -10.32 -7.66 -0.55
CA ASP A 15 -11.26 -6.54 -0.58
C ASP A 15 -10.72 -5.27 0.12
N GLU A 16 -9.51 -5.34 0.71
CA GLU A 16 -8.84 -4.31 1.53
C GLU A 16 -9.59 -3.91 2.83
N ASP A 17 -10.60 -4.67 3.23
CA ASP A 17 -11.33 -4.55 4.51
C ASP A 17 -10.49 -5.23 5.63
N PHE A 18 -9.35 -4.60 5.99
CA PHE A 18 -8.30 -5.20 6.82
C PHE A 18 -8.68 -5.44 8.30
N GLU A 19 -9.48 -4.55 8.91
CA GLU A 19 -10.04 -4.74 10.26
C GLU A 19 -10.94 -5.98 10.34
N GLU A 20 -11.88 -6.14 9.42
CA GLU A 20 -12.75 -7.31 9.33
C GLU A 20 -11.94 -8.58 9.01
N ALA A 21 -10.91 -8.48 8.18
CA ALA A 21 -9.98 -9.58 7.90
C ALA A 21 -9.22 -10.02 9.17
N LEU A 22 -8.75 -9.08 9.98
CA LEU A 22 -8.09 -9.35 11.27
C LEU A 22 -9.03 -10.06 12.24
N GLY A 23 -10.30 -9.63 12.31
CA GLY A 23 -11.35 -10.31 13.08
C GLY A 23 -11.59 -11.74 12.59
N ALA A 24 -11.71 -11.95 11.28
CA ALA A 24 -11.91 -13.28 10.69
C ALA A 24 -10.70 -14.22 10.88
N PHE A 25 -9.47 -13.72 10.78
CA PHE A 25 -8.28 -14.53 11.08
C PHE A 25 -8.12 -14.83 12.58
N SER A 26 -8.52 -13.91 13.46
CA SER A 26 -8.57 -14.18 14.91
C SER A 26 -9.57 -15.29 15.21
N GLN A 27 -10.77 -15.23 14.63
CA GLN A 27 -11.75 -16.32 14.71
C GLN A 27 -11.21 -17.65 14.14
N ALA A 28 -10.42 -17.61 13.06
CA ALA A 28 -9.78 -18.81 12.51
C ALA A 28 -8.75 -19.42 13.48
N ILE A 29 -8.01 -18.58 14.23
CA ILE A 29 -7.05 -18.99 15.27
C ILE A 29 -7.79 -19.53 16.51
N ASP A 30 -8.85 -18.87 16.98
CA ASP A 30 -9.65 -19.32 18.14
C ASP A 30 -10.37 -20.65 17.86
N LEU A 31 -10.75 -20.90 16.61
CA LEU A 31 -11.33 -22.16 16.15
C LEU A 31 -10.27 -23.20 15.73
N ALA A 32 -8.99 -22.83 15.70
CA ALA A 32 -7.92 -23.76 15.36
C ALA A 32 -7.74 -24.80 16.48
N GLY A 33 -7.39 -26.01 16.09
CA GLY A 33 -7.05 -27.08 17.02
C GLY A 33 -5.62 -26.95 17.57
N PRO A 34 -4.95 -28.07 17.91
CA PRO A 34 -3.56 -28.03 18.33
C PRO A 34 -2.67 -27.41 17.25
N ALA A 35 -1.53 -26.86 17.67
CA ALA A 35 -0.56 -26.18 16.80
C ALA A 35 -0.22 -27.01 15.54
N SER A 36 -0.68 -26.54 14.38
CA SER A 36 -0.45 -27.15 13.08
C SER A 36 0.11 -26.11 12.09
N LYS A 37 0.62 -26.58 10.94
CA LYS A 37 1.06 -25.67 9.86
C LYS A 37 -0.04 -24.76 9.33
N GLU A 38 -1.31 -25.17 9.46
CA GLU A 38 -2.46 -24.35 9.11
C GLU A 38 -2.64 -23.21 10.12
N THR A 39 -2.55 -23.52 11.43
CA THR A 39 -2.54 -22.50 12.49
C THR A 39 -1.40 -21.50 12.29
N ALA A 40 -0.22 -21.96 11.89
CA ALA A 40 0.91 -21.09 11.54
C ALA A 40 0.59 -20.17 10.35
N GLU A 41 -0.10 -20.65 9.31
CA GLU A 41 -0.54 -19.81 8.20
C GLU A 41 -1.59 -18.77 8.64
N TYR A 42 -2.47 -19.09 9.60
CA TYR A 42 -3.46 -18.15 10.12
C TYR A 42 -2.77 -16.95 10.80
N TYR A 43 -1.76 -17.22 11.64
CA TYR A 43 -0.89 -16.18 12.22
C TYR A 43 -0.13 -15.37 11.14
N VAL A 44 0.43 -16.02 10.11
CA VAL A 44 1.09 -15.31 8.98
C VAL A 44 0.14 -14.38 8.23
N LYS A 45 -1.14 -14.76 8.07
CA LYS A 45 -2.15 -13.90 7.44
C LYS A 45 -2.56 -12.74 8.35
N ARG A 46 -2.80 -12.99 9.65
CA ARG A 46 -3.17 -11.93 10.60
C ARG A 46 -2.04 -10.92 10.81
N SER A 47 -0.78 -11.39 10.88
CA SER A 47 0.42 -10.54 10.82
C SER A 47 0.44 -9.62 9.59
N ALA A 48 -0.03 -10.11 8.43
CA ALA A 48 -0.15 -9.29 7.23
C ALA A 48 -1.23 -8.19 7.34
N CYS A 49 -2.34 -8.45 8.03
CA CYS A 49 -3.34 -7.42 8.35
C CYS A 49 -2.76 -6.37 9.30
N HIS A 50 -2.15 -6.79 10.41
CA HIS A 50 -1.51 -5.87 11.36
C HIS A 50 -0.48 -4.95 10.68
N ALA A 51 0.36 -5.49 9.79
CA ALA A 51 1.31 -4.68 9.03
C ALA A 51 0.64 -3.69 8.04
N LYS A 52 -0.54 -4.02 7.48
CA LYS A 52 -1.32 -3.09 6.65
C LYS A 52 -1.91 -1.95 7.50
N LEU A 53 -2.37 -2.27 8.71
CA LEU A 53 -2.91 -1.32 9.69
C LEU A 53 -1.85 -0.53 10.48
N GLN A 54 -0.56 -0.69 10.15
CA GLN A 54 0.57 -0.10 10.89
C GLN A 54 0.71 -0.57 12.35
N HIS A 55 0.05 -1.66 12.73
CA HIS A 55 0.17 -2.31 14.04
C HIS A 55 1.41 -3.23 14.07
N HIS A 56 2.60 -2.67 13.86
CA HIS A 56 3.81 -3.45 13.60
C HIS A 56 4.23 -4.33 14.78
N THR A 57 3.98 -3.92 16.03
CA THR A 57 4.24 -4.73 17.24
C THR A 57 3.46 -6.04 17.23
N ASP A 58 2.17 -5.98 16.87
CA ASP A 58 1.30 -7.15 16.78
C ASP A 58 1.69 -8.03 15.58
N ALA A 59 2.11 -7.40 14.48
CA ALA A 59 2.63 -8.12 13.31
C ALA A 59 3.89 -8.94 13.65
N VAL A 60 4.79 -8.41 14.49
CA VAL A 60 5.94 -9.15 15.05
C VAL A 60 5.47 -10.27 15.98
N ALA A 61 4.49 -10.02 16.86
CA ALA A 61 3.95 -11.02 17.78
C ALA A 61 3.36 -12.24 17.03
N ASP A 62 2.50 -12.00 16.03
CA ASP A 62 1.93 -13.04 15.18
C ASP A 62 3.00 -13.75 14.34
N ALA A 63 3.98 -13.03 13.81
CA ALA A 63 5.08 -13.67 13.06
C ALA A 63 5.92 -14.59 13.96
N ASN A 64 6.20 -14.19 15.21
CA ASN A 64 6.86 -15.05 16.19
C ASN A 64 5.96 -16.26 16.59
N ALA A 65 4.64 -16.07 16.73
CA ALA A 65 3.70 -17.17 16.99
C ALA A 65 3.69 -18.20 15.84
N ALA A 66 3.71 -17.75 14.60
CA ALA A 66 3.87 -18.63 13.43
C ALA A 66 5.21 -19.38 13.44
N LEU A 67 6.31 -18.71 13.80
CA LEU A 67 7.65 -19.31 13.88
C LEU A 67 7.82 -20.29 15.05
N ALA A 68 7.07 -20.13 16.13
CA ALA A 68 7.02 -21.11 17.21
C ALA A 68 6.38 -22.45 16.77
N ILE A 69 5.56 -22.43 15.70
CA ILE A 69 4.89 -23.62 15.14
C ILE A 69 5.66 -24.18 13.94
N ASP A 70 6.13 -23.32 13.03
CA ASP A 70 6.99 -23.70 11.90
C ASP A 70 8.21 -22.76 11.81
N PRO A 71 9.33 -23.10 12.51
CA PRO A 71 10.54 -22.26 12.58
C PRO A 71 11.27 -22.03 11.25
N GLN A 72 10.84 -22.71 10.18
CA GLN A 72 11.41 -22.59 8.84
C GLN A 72 10.42 -22.00 7.83
N ASN A 73 9.33 -21.38 8.29
CA ASN A 73 8.35 -20.75 7.40
C ASN A 73 8.89 -19.43 6.82
N PRO A 74 9.21 -19.36 5.50
CA PRO A 74 9.81 -18.17 4.90
C PRO A 74 8.84 -16.98 4.90
N ARG A 75 7.51 -17.22 4.86
CA ARG A 75 6.53 -16.13 4.93
C ARG A 75 6.52 -15.50 6.33
N ALA A 76 6.64 -16.31 7.39
CA ALA A 76 6.71 -15.81 8.76
C ALA A 76 8.02 -15.05 9.03
N LEU A 77 9.16 -15.57 8.56
CA LEU A 77 10.46 -14.87 8.61
C LEU A 77 10.42 -13.52 7.89
N LEU A 78 9.83 -13.48 6.70
CA LEU A 78 9.64 -12.23 5.95
C LEU A 78 8.74 -11.24 6.71
N ARG A 79 7.61 -11.69 7.27
CA ARG A 79 6.70 -10.84 8.05
C ARG A 79 7.39 -10.25 9.28
N LYS A 80 8.08 -11.08 10.08
CA LYS A 80 8.86 -10.64 11.24
C LYS A 80 9.86 -9.55 10.84
N GLY A 81 10.69 -9.82 9.83
CA GLY A 81 11.70 -8.86 9.39
C GLY A 81 11.10 -7.54 8.89
N THR A 82 10.01 -7.59 8.12
CA THR A 82 9.35 -6.36 7.63
C THR A 82 8.70 -5.54 8.74
N ALA A 83 8.21 -6.20 9.80
CA ALA A 83 7.56 -5.54 10.92
C ALA A 83 8.60 -4.94 11.90
N CYS A 84 9.69 -5.66 12.21
CA CYS A 84 10.84 -5.11 12.94
C CYS A 84 11.47 -3.92 12.20
N PHE A 85 11.64 -4.00 10.87
CA PHE A 85 12.15 -2.87 10.08
C PHE A 85 11.24 -1.63 10.18
N ALA A 86 9.92 -1.82 10.26
CA ALA A 86 8.95 -0.73 10.42
C ALA A 86 8.81 -0.21 11.86
N LEU A 87 9.54 -0.81 12.82
CA LEU A 87 9.71 -0.36 14.20
C LEU A 87 11.11 0.23 14.43
N ASP A 88 11.90 0.44 13.38
CA ASP A 88 13.32 0.80 13.41
C ASP A 88 14.21 -0.21 14.18
N GLU A 89 13.72 -1.44 14.40
CA GLU A 89 14.50 -2.55 14.98
C GLU A 89 15.37 -3.24 13.90
N PHE A 90 16.27 -2.48 13.28
CA PHE A 90 17.00 -2.92 12.09
C PHE A 90 17.87 -4.18 12.29
N GLU A 91 18.42 -4.38 13.49
CA GLU A 91 19.19 -5.58 13.83
C GLU A 91 18.30 -6.84 13.90
N ALA A 92 17.16 -6.76 14.59
CA ALA A 92 16.18 -7.85 14.66
C ALA A 92 15.56 -8.15 13.27
N ALA A 93 15.38 -7.12 12.45
CA ALA A 93 14.98 -7.26 11.06
C ALA A 93 16.03 -8.01 10.24
N ARG A 94 17.32 -7.62 10.38
CA ARG A 94 18.47 -8.26 9.73
C ARG A 94 18.54 -9.75 10.07
N GLU A 95 18.46 -10.12 11.34
CA GLU A 95 18.45 -11.52 11.77
C GLU A 95 17.31 -12.32 11.12
N ALA A 96 16.08 -11.78 11.12
CA ALA A 96 14.92 -12.45 10.53
C ALA A 96 15.07 -12.67 9.01
N PHE A 97 15.64 -11.70 8.28
CA PHE A 97 15.90 -11.84 6.85
C PHE A 97 17.11 -12.74 6.54
N GLN A 98 18.15 -12.79 7.40
CA GLN A 98 19.25 -13.75 7.28
C GLN A 98 18.75 -15.19 7.48
N ALA A 99 17.93 -15.43 8.51
CA ALA A 99 17.24 -16.71 8.70
C ALA A 99 16.36 -17.06 7.48
N GLY A 100 15.67 -16.06 6.90
CA GLY A 100 14.92 -16.21 5.66
C GLY A 100 15.76 -16.70 4.47
N LEU A 101 16.97 -16.16 4.30
CA LEU A 101 17.92 -16.65 3.29
C LEU A 101 18.53 -18.02 3.59
N ALA A 102 18.63 -18.42 4.85
CA ALA A 102 19.05 -19.78 5.19
C ALA A 102 18.02 -20.82 4.71
N VAL A 103 16.72 -20.48 4.74
CA VAL A 103 15.64 -21.31 4.19
C VAL A 103 15.56 -21.20 2.66
N GLU A 104 15.58 -19.98 2.10
CA GLU A 104 15.43 -19.73 0.66
C GLU A 104 16.61 -18.90 0.08
N PRO A 105 17.80 -19.51 -0.15
CA PRO A 105 19.00 -18.77 -0.60
C PRO A 105 18.84 -18.07 -1.95
N ALA A 106 17.86 -18.47 -2.77
CA ALA A 106 17.57 -17.86 -4.06
C ALA A 106 16.66 -16.62 -3.98
N ASN A 107 15.90 -16.44 -2.89
CA ASN A 107 14.85 -15.43 -2.79
C ASN A 107 15.45 -14.00 -2.77
N SER A 108 15.07 -13.20 -3.78
CA SER A 108 15.57 -11.83 -3.98
C SER A 108 14.99 -10.84 -2.97
N THR A 109 13.80 -11.09 -2.45
CA THR A 109 13.11 -10.21 -1.50
C THR A 109 13.91 -10.08 -0.20
N PHE A 110 14.38 -11.20 0.37
CA PHE A 110 15.25 -11.18 1.55
C PHE A 110 16.58 -10.44 1.28
N LYS A 111 17.20 -10.63 0.11
CA LYS A 111 18.45 -9.92 -0.27
C LYS A 111 18.25 -8.41 -0.35
N THR A 112 17.11 -7.98 -0.88
CA THR A 112 16.76 -6.55 -0.96
C THR A 112 16.52 -5.96 0.43
N TRP A 113 15.81 -6.68 1.31
CA TRP A 113 15.57 -6.22 2.68
C TRP A 113 16.83 -6.20 3.55
N LEU A 114 17.74 -7.17 3.41
CA LEU A 114 19.02 -7.15 4.12
C LEU A 114 19.85 -5.92 3.79
N ARG A 115 19.97 -5.58 2.51
CA ARG A 115 20.68 -4.34 2.08
C ARG A 115 20.05 -3.07 2.65
N LYS A 116 18.73 -3.05 2.89
CA LYS A 116 18.08 -1.93 3.59
C LYS A 116 18.49 -1.89 5.05
N CYS A 117 18.43 -3.02 5.77
CA CYS A 117 18.86 -3.09 7.17
C CYS A 117 20.33 -2.68 7.33
N GLU A 118 21.21 -3.17 6.45
CA GLU A 118 22.63 -2.82 6.41
C GLU A 118 22.86 -1.32 6.16
N ALA A 119 22.04 -0.69 5.32
CA ALA A 119 22.13 0.75 5.04
C ALA A 119 21.67 1.62 6.23
N GLU A 120 20.57 1.25 6.89
CA GLU A 120 20.08 1.99 8.07
C GLU A 120 21.04 1.85 9.26
N LEU A 121 21.52 0.62 9.56
CA LEU A 121 22.49 0.35 10.63
C LEU A 121 23.81 1.14 10.42
N ALA A 122 24.36 1.16 9.20
CA ALA A 122 25.54 1.96 8.90
C ALA A 122 25.27 3.48 9.04
N GLY A 123 24.03 3.91 8.79
CA GLY A 123 23.58 5.28 9.03
C GLY A 123 23.39 5.62 10.51
N GLU A 124 23.09 4.64 11.37
CA GLU A 124 23.07 4.79 12.83
C GLU A 124 24.49 4.86 13.40
N GLU A 125 25.36 3.91 13.06
CA GLU A 125 26.77 3.89 13.49
C GLU A 125 27.48 5.21 13.14
N GLY A 126 27.23 5.77 11.95
CA GLY A 126 27.76 7.07 11.55
C GLY A 126 27.21 8.25 12.37
N ARG A 127 25.91 8.24 12.71
CA ARG A 127 25.28 9.27 13.55
C ARG A 127 25.79 9.21 15.00
N GLU A 128 25.96 8.01 15.55
CA GLU A 128 26.50 7.81 16.90
C GLU A 128 27.98 8.20 16.98
N ALA A 129 28.78 7.89 15.95
CA ALA A 129 30.19 8.29 15.89
C ALA A 129 30.36 9.82 15.81
N GLU A 130 29.59 10.50 14.96
CA GLU A 130 29.55 11.98 14.89
C GLU A 130 29.14 12.58 16.25
N ALA A 131 28.06 12.09 16.86
CA ALA A 131 27.58 12.54 18.17
C ALA A 131 28.64 12.34 19.29
N SER A 132 29.31 11.17 19.31
CA SER A 132 30.38 10.87 20.26
C SER A 132 31.63 11.72 20.04
N SER A 133 31.89 12.21 18.82
CA SER A 133 33.06 13.04 18.50
C SER A 133 32.89 14.52 18.89
N GLY A 134 31.65 14.98 19.05
CA GLY A 134 31.34 16.38 19.37
C GLY A 134 31.60 16.79 20.83
N GLU A 135 31.75 15.84 21.76
CA GLU A 135 31.79 16.12 23.21
C GLU A 135 33.22 16.07 23.82
N ALA A 136 34.20 16.70 23.16
CA ALA A 136 35.61 16.67 23.60
C ALA A 136 36.38 17.99 23.40
N ALA A 137 35.89 19.12 23.95
CA ALA A 137 36.59 20.42 23.87
C ALA A 137 36.56 21.29 25.16
N ALA A 138 37.11 20.73 26.25
CA ALA A 138 37.82 21.45 27.34
C ALA A 138 37.01 22.33 28.37
N PRO A 139 37.58 22.60 29.57
CA PRO A 139 36.79 22.85 30.79
C PRO A 139 36.84 24.29 31.38
N ALA A 140 36.06 24.50 32.45
CA ALA A 140 35.92 25.74 33.22
C ALA A 140 37.17 26.17 34.02
N PRO A 141 37.10 27.34 34.69
CA PRO A 141 37.34 27.28 36.14
C PRO A 141 36.42 28.14 37.05
N ALA A 142 36.03 27.51 38.15
CA ALA A 142 35.94 28.00 39.54
C ALA A 142 35.00 29.16 39.96
N GLN A 143 34.27 28.85 41.05
CA GLN A 143 33.32 29.69 41.82
C GLN A 143 34.07 30.53 42.91
N PRO A 144 33.38 31.27 43.83
CA PRO A 144 32.68 30.62 44.96
C PRO A 144 31.33 31.26 45.37
N ALA A 145 30.48 30.47 46.02
CA ALA A 145 29.23 30.91 46.65
C ALA A 145 29.41 31.13 48.17
N THR A 146 28.62 32.04 48.77
CA THR A 146 28.48 32.16 50.23
C THR A 146 27.04 32.48 50.66
N THR A 147 26.41 31.50 51.30
CA THR A 147 25.46 31.59 52.44
C THR A 147 24.23 32.54 52.39
N ALA A 148 23.05 31.93 52.55
CA ALA A 148 21.79 32.57 52.96
C ALA A 148 21.81 33.04 54.45
N PRO A 149 20.76 33.73 54.94
CA PRO A 149 19.61 32.99 55.50
C PRO A 149 18.21 33.60 55.24
N ALA A 150 17.19 32.75 55.34
CA ALA A 150 15.76 33.06 55.55
C ALA A 150 15.46 32.99 57.08
N PRO A 151 14.23 33.25 57.64
CA PRO A 151 12.87 33.28 57.05
C PRO A 151 12.14 34.64 57.34
N ALA A 152 10.81 34.85 57.24
CA ALA A 152 9.64 33.95 57.15
C ALA A 152 8.39 34.66 56.54
N GLN A 153 7.24 33.98 56.64
CA GLN A 153 5.82 34.39 56.46
C GLN A 153 5.29 34.54 55.02
N GLU A 154 4.16 33.96 54.59
CA GLU A 154 3.34 32.76 54.89
C GLU A 154 1.99 33.00 54.18
N ALA A 155 1.59 32.15 53.22
CA ALA A 155 0.19 31.89 52.81
C ALA A 155 0.15 30.89 51.63
N PRO A 156 -0.50 29.72 51.74
CA PRO A 156 -0.60 28.74 50.67
C PRO A 156 -1.92 28.84 49.87
N LYS A 157 -1.93 28.29 48.64
CA LYS A 157 -3.18 27.84 48.00
C LYS A 157 -2.90 26.67 47.05
N GLU A 158 -3.47 25.52 47.38
CA GLU A 158 -3.31 24.25 46.66
C GLU A 158 -4.66 23.81 46.05
N ALA A 159 -4.58 23.05 44.95
CA ALA A 159 -5.57 22.15 44.32
C ALA A 159 -7.07 22.56 44.23
N ALA A 160 -7.65 22.40 43.04
CA ALA A 160 -8.42 21.19 42.69
C ALA A 160 -9.25 21.39 41.41
N ALA A 161 -9.35 20.35 40.58
CA ALA A 161 -10.49 20.18 39.66
C ALA A 161 -11.71 19.67 40.46
N PRO A 162 -12.96 19.89 40.00
CA PRO A 162 -13.54 18.93 39.04
C PRO A 162 -14.52 19.54 38.02
N ALA A 163 -14.97 18.71 37.06
CA ALA A 163 -16.13 19.01 36.19
C ALA A 163 -17.46 18.94 36.98
N PRO A 164 -18.56 19.56 36.49
CA PRO A 164 -19.50 18.79 35.65
C PRO A 164 -20.23 19.61 34.55
N ALA A 165 -20.90 18.90 33.63
CA ALA A 165 -21.96 19.44 32.75
C ALA A 165 -23.34 19.37 33.46
N PRO A 166 -24.43 20.08 33.05
CA PRO A 166 -25.13 19.78 31.78
C PRO A 166 -25.96 20.91 31.09
N THR A 167 -26.56 20.56 29.93
CA THR A 167 -27.83 21.06 29.34
C THR A 167 -27.90 22.38 28.53
N GLN A 168 -27.89 22.21 27.19
CA GLN A 168 -28.75 22.78 26.12
C GLN A 168 -29.36 24.20 26.21
N ALA A 169 -29.09 25.01 25.18
CA ALA A 169 -30.10 25.76 24.42
C ALA A 169 -29.67 25.98 22.95
N ALA A 170 -30.64 25.88 22.04
CA ALA A 170 -30.60 26.20 20.60
C ALA A 170 -30.31 27.70 20.33
N GLU A 171 -29.97 28.22 19.14
CA GLU A 171 -29.65 27.69 17.80
C GLU A 171 -29.16 28.89 16.94
N ALA A 172 -28.13 28.71 16.11
CA ALA A 172 -27.76 29.66 15.07
C ALA A 172 -27.04 28.91 13.93
N ALA A 173 -27.63 28.92 12.73
CA ALA A 173 -27.18 28.07 11.64
C ALA A 173 -25.78 28.44 11.11
N ALA A 174 -24.88 27.47 11.09
CA ALA A 174 -23.66 27.54 10.29
C ALA A 174 -24.00 27.23 8.80
N PRO A 175 -23.29 27.84 7.83
CA PRO A 175 -23.52 27.54 6.41
C PRO A 175 -23.23 26.06 6.10
N PRO A 176 -23.91 25.47 5.10
CA PRO A 176 -23.72 24.07 4.74
C PRO A 176 -22.27 23.82 4.30
N LYS A 177 -21.68 22.74 4.82
CA LYS A 177 -20.36 22.28 4.38
C LYS A 177 -20.52 21.65 3.00
N GLU A 178 -19.83 22.20 2.01
CA GLU A 178 -19.70 21.58 0.69
C GLU A 178 -19.13 20.16 0.82
N PRO A 179 -19.66 19.17 0.10
CA PRO A 179 -19.16 17.80 0.16
C PRO A 179 -17.73 17.76 -0.40
N ARG A 180 -16.77 17.33 0.42
CA ARG A 180 -15.36 17.22 0.01
C ARG A 180 -15.00 15.78 -0.32
N VAL A 181 -15.25 15.37 -1.57
CA VAL A 181 -14.75 14.10 -2.09
C VAL A 181 -13.24 14.21 -2.30
N ARG A 182 -12.48 13.31 -1.67
CA ARG A 182 -11.03 13.22 -1.88
C ARG A 182 -10.76 12.69 -3.28
N HIS A 183 -9.89 13.34 -4.02
CA HIS A 183 -9.39 12.85 -5.30
C HIS A 183 -7.87 12.83 -5.36
N THR A 184 -7.30 12.00 -6.24
CA THR A 184 -5.88 11.99 -6.62
C THR A 184 -5.75 11.80 -8.12
N TRP A 185 -4.59 12.11 -8.68
CA TRP A 185 -4.30 11.82 -10.09
C TRP A 185 -2.88 11.32 -10.29
N TYR A 186 -2.68 10.52 -11.33
CA TYR A 186 -1.38 10.07 -11.81
C TYR A 186 -1.40 9.94 -13.34
N GLN A 187 -0.27 9.63 -13.96
CA GLN A 187 -0.17 9.58 -15.43
C GLN A 187 0.88 8.59 -15.90
N ASN A 188 0.72 8.11 -17.13
CA ASN A 188 1.78 7.51 -17.94
C ASN A 188 1.99 8.35 -19.22
N GLU A 189 2.79 7.88 -20.15
CA GLU A 189 3.10 8.59 -21.40
C GLU A 189 1.84 8.98 -22.21
N SER A 190 0.84 8.09 -22.24
CA SER A 190 -0.34 8.18 -23.11
C SER A 190 -1.65 8.54 -22.39
N PHE A 191 -1.71 8.40 -21.08
CA PHE A 191 -2.94 8.49 -20.29
C PHE A 191 -2.74 9.27 -18.99
N VAL A 192 -3.81 9.93 -18.54
CA VAL A 192 -3.96 10.48 -17.20
C VAL A 192 -5.05 9.68 -16.49
N TYR A 193 -4.87 9.45 -15.19
CA TYR A 193 -5.80 8.74 -14.34
C TYR A 193 -6.20 9.65 -13.20
N VAL A 194 -7.50 9.88 -13.01
CA VAL A 194 -8.06 10.69 -11.93
C VAL A 194 -8.97 9.80 -11.11
N THR A 195 -8.71 9.66 -9.82
CA THR A 195 -9.42 8.74 -8.92
C THR A 195 -10.15 9.52 -7.84
N PHE A 196 -11.48 9.38 -7.76
CA PHE A 196 -12.34 9.96 -6.74
C PHE A 196 -12.68 8.89 -5.70
N TYR A 197 -12.27 9.10 -4.45
CA TYR A 197 -12.44 8.15 -3.35
C TYR A 197 -13.80 8.33 -2.69
N GLN A 198 -14.84 7.81 -3.34
CA GLN A 198 -16.17 7.71 -2.79
C GLN A 198 -16.65 6.26 -2.86
N ARG A 199 -17.18 5.74 -1.74
CA ARG A 199 -17.73 4.39 -1.64
C ARG A 199 -19.19 4.33 -2.09
N ASP A 200 -19.59 3.13 -2.52
CA ASP A 200 -20.98 2.71 -2.77
C ASP A 200 -21.75 3.52 -3.84
N LEU A 201 -21.03 4.14 -4.79
CA LEU A 201 -21.62 4.77 -5.98
C LEU A 201 -21.98 3.72 -7.05
N LYS A 202 -23.12 3.93 -7.73
CA LYS A 202 -23.54 3.17 -8.90
C LYS A 202 -23.28 3.96 -10.17
N GLN A 203 -23.39 3.29 -11.32
CA GLN A 203 -23.27 3.95 -12.64
C GLN A 203 -24.32 5.03 -12.90
N THR A 204 -25.48 4.99 -12.24
CA THR A 204 -26.51 6.04 -12.29
C THR A 204 -26.09 7.33 -11.58
N ASP A 205 -25.19 7.20 -10.60
CA ASP A 205 -24.86 8.23 -9.62
C ASP A 205 -23.60 9.01 -10.05
N VAL A 206 -23.00 8.62 -11.17
CA VAL A 206 -21.75 9.14 -11.73
C VAL A 206 -22.03 9.70 -13.12
N LYS A 207 -21.91 11.02 -13.27
CA LYS A 207 -22.05 11.74 -14.55
C LYS A 207 -20.71 12.38 -14.88
N VAL A 208 -20.13 12.01 -16.01
CA VAL A 208 -18.84 12.54 -16.47
C VAL A 208 -19.02 13.08 -17.89
N GLN A 209 -18.48 14.27 -18.15
CA GLN A 209 -18.40 14.86 -19.47
C GLN A 209 -16.92 15.08 -19.83
N PHE A 210 -16.59 14.83 -21.09
CA PHE A 210 -15.23 14.95 -21.62
C PHE A 210 -15.27 15.95 -22.77
N GLU A 211 -14.64 17.11 -22.60
CA GLU A 211 -14.34 18.01 -23.71
C GLU A 211 -12.88 17.84 -24.16
N GLU A 212 -12.44 18.56 -25.20
CA GLU A 212 -11.05 18.46 -25.67
C GLU A 212 -10.05 18.86 -24.56
N LYS A 213 -10.41 19.81 -23.70
CA LYS A 213 -9.56 20.35 -22.62
C LYS A 213 -10.27 20.52 -21.29
N GLU A 214 -11.47 20.01 -21.11
CA GLU A 214 -12.20 20.14 -19.84
C GLU A 214 -12.72 18.78 -19.41
N LEU A 215 -12.71 18.54 -18.09
CA LEU A 215 -13.25 17.36 -17.45
C LEU A 215 -14.25 17.81 -16.39
N ASP A 216 -15.52 17.47 -16.60
CA ASP A 216 -16.58 17.67 -15.62
C ASP A 216 -16.98 16.32 -15.01
N VAL A 217 -16.95 16.25 -13.68
CA VAL A 217 -17.36 15.06 -12.92
C VAL A 217 -18.40 15.48 -11.89
N THR A 218 -19.60 14.95 -12.01
CA THR A 218 -20.66 15.07 -11.01
C THR A 218 -20.92 13.71 -10.37
N LEU A 219 -20.79 13.64 -9.04
CA LEU A 219 -21.05 12.46 -8.22
C LEU A 219 -22.24 12.74 -7.29
N GLU A 220 -23.30 11.95 -7.41
CA GLU A 220 -24.44 11.96 -6.49
C GLU A 220 -24.11 11.07 -5.29
N LEU A 221 -23.87 11.70 -4.14
CA LEU A 221 -23.41 11.01 -2.93
C LEU A 221 -24.57 10.29 -2.22
N PRO A 222 -24.31 9.20 -1.48
CA PRO A 222 -25.35 8.47 -0.74
C PRO A 222 -26.08 9.29 0.34
N ASP A 223 -25.54 10.44 0.74
CA ASP A 223 -26.19 11.39 1.66
C ASP A 223 -27.20 12.34 0.97
N GLY A 224 -27.35 12.23 -0.35
CA GLY A 224 -28.25 13.05 -1.16
C GLY A 224 -27.65 14.37 -1.65
N THR A 225 -26.36 14.63 -1.37
CA THR A 225 -25.65 15.79 -1.92
C THR A 225 -24.99 15.47 -3.27
N SER A 226 -24.73 16.48 -4.09
CA SER A 226 -23.99 16.33 -5.34
C SER A 226 -22.63 17.00 -5.21
N PHE A 227 -21.57 16.24 -5.43
CA PHE A 227 -20.22 16.76 -5.59
C PHE A 227 -19.97 17.04 -7.07
N VAL A 228 -19.41 18.21 -7.38
CA VAL A 228 -19.00 18.62 -8.73
C VAL A 228 -17.50 18.89 -8.70
N PHE A 229 -16.80 18.43 -9.74
CA PHE A 229 -15.40 18.71 -10.01
C PHE A 229 -15.28 19.12 -11.47
N ASP A 230 -14.98 20.40 -11.69
CA ASP A 230 -14.54 20.98 -12.94
C ASP A 230 -13.01 21.04 -12.98
N ALA A 231 -12.40 20.70 -14.12
CA ALA A 231 -10.96 20.88 -14.33
C ALA A 231 -10.64 21.20 -15.80
N GLU A 232 -10.14 22.42 -16.04
CA GLU A 232 -9.48 22.80 -17.30
C GLU A 232 -8.13 22.07 -17.39
N LEU A 233 -8.02 21.07 -18.26
CA LEU A 233 -6.90 20.13 -18.37
C LEU A 233 -5.64 20.77 -18.99
N CYS A 234 -4.47 20.35 -18.49
CA CYS A 234 -3.16 20.85 -18.90
C CYS A 234 -2.87 20.76 -20.42
N ASP A 235 -3.41 19.76 -21.13
CA ASP A 235 -3.34 19.66 -22.59
C ASP A 235 -4.54 18.86 -23.11
N ALA A 236 -4.70 18.82 -24.44
CA ALA A 236 -5.83 18.16 -25.08
C ALA A 236 -5.90 16.64 -24.79
N ILE A 237 -7.12 16.16 -24.60
CA ILE A 237 -7.47 14.73 -24.49
C ILE A 237 -8.24 14.25 -25.73
N VAL A 238 -8.44 12.94 -25.85
CA VAL A 238 -9.26 12.31 -26.89
C VAL A 238 -10.51 11.73 -26.21
N PRO A 239 -11.66 12.44 -26.20
CA PRO A 239 -12.88 12.03 -25.49
C PRO A 239 -13.31 10.60 -25.79
N ASP A 240 -13.31 10.20 -27.08
CA ASP A 240 -13.72 8.85 -27.53
C ASP A 240 -12.87 7.69 -26.97
N GLN A 241 -11.67 8.00 -26.47
CA GLN A 241 -10.74 7.02 -25.89
C GLN A 241 -10.64 7.12 -24.36
N CYS A 242 -11.40 8.04 -23.75
CA CYS A 242 -11.51 8.14 -22.30
C CYS A 242 -12.42 7.04 -21.75
N LYS A 243 -12.14 6.56 -20.54
CA LYS A 243 -12.89 5.47 -19.90
C LYS A 243 -13.16 5.78 -18.43
N ILE A 244 -14.29 5.30 -17.94
CA ILE A 244 -14.72 5.44 -16.54
C ILE A 244 -14.84 4.03 -15.97
N ALA A 245 -14.23 3.79 -14.81
CA ALA A 245 -14.35 2.56 -14.04
C ALA A 245 -14.91 2.90 -12.66
N ILE A 246 -16.03 2.28 -12.30
CA ILE A 246 -16.71 2.49 -11.02
C ILE A 246 -16.48 1.24 -10.18
N ASN A 247 -15.71 1.39 -9.10
CA ASN A 247 -15.41 0.35 -8.13
C ASN A 247 -16.22 0.60 -6.85
N ARG A 248 -16.34 -0.42 -5.99
CA ARG A 248 -17.01 -0.30 -4.68
C ARG A 248 -16.43 0.82 -3.81
N ALA A 249 -15.14 1.13 -3.96
CA ALA A 249 -14.41 2.07 -3.12
C ALA A 249 -14.05 3.42 -3.77
N ASN A 250 -14.14 3.54 -5.10
CA ASN A 250 -13.75 4.73 -5.85
C ASN A 250 -14.30 4.75 -7.28
N VAL A 251 -14.24 5.92 -7.91
CA VAL A 251 -14.45 6.12 -9.35
C VAL A 251 -13.09 6.48 -9.97
N GLU A 252 -12.58 5.67 -10.90
CA GLU A 252 -11.38 5.98 -11.67
C GLU A 252 -11.77 6.45 -13.09
N ILE A 253 -11.23 7.58 -13.50
CA ILE A 253 -11.40 8.18 -14.81
C ILE A 253 -10.06 8.14 -15.53
N LYS A 254 -9.99 7.39 -16.62
CA LYS A 254 -8.82 7.25 -17.48
C LYS A 254 -8.97 8.14 -18.72
N LEU A 255 -8.24 9.23 -18.77
CA LEU A 255 -8.18 10.17 -19.89
C LEU A 255 -7.09 9.75 -20.88
N LYS A 256 -7.40 9.70 -22.18
CA LYS A 256 -6.38 9.53 -23.24
C LYS A 256 -5.82 10.89 -23.62
N LYS A 257 -4.51 11.09 -23.51
CA LYS A 257 -3.85 12.32 -23.99
C LYS A 257 -3.83 12.36 -25.51
N ALA A 258 -4.08 13.52 -26.10
CA ALA A 258 -3.89 13.76 -27.53
C ALA A 258 -2.40 13.86 -27.92
N ARG A 259 -1.55 14.30 -26.98
CA ARG A 259 -0.09 14.40 -27.13
C ARG A 259 0.62 13.57 -26.06
N SER A 260 1.59 12.75 -26.45
CA SER A 260 2.46 12.05 -25.50
C SER A 260 3.38 13.05 -24.79
N GLY A 261 3.52 12.90 -23.47
CA GLY A 261 4.30 13.82 -22.65
C GLY A 261 3.83 13.85 -21.19
N GLN A 262 4.64 14.45 -20.33
CA GLN A 262 4.38 14.54 -18.89
C GLN A 262 3.74 15.90 -18.55
N TRP A 263 2.53 15.86 -18.01
CA TRP A 263 1.81 17.04 -17.53
C TRP A 263 2.36 17.45 -16.16
N ALA A 264 2.68 18.72 -15.95
CA ALA A 264 3.21 19.21 -14.66
C ALA A 264 2.13 19.32 -13.58
N ASN A 265 0.87 19.55 -13.99
CA ASN A 265 -0.32 19.61 -13.15
C ASN A 265 -1.46 18.91 -13.92
N LEU A 266 -2.54 18.53 -13.24
CA LEU A 266 -3.78 18.11 -13.93
C LEU A 266 -4.41 19.32 -14.65
N GLU A 267 -4.49 20.45 -13.94
CA GLU A 267 -5.09 21.70 -14.40
C GLU A 267 -4.12 22.60 -15.19
N ALA A 268 -4.67 23.35 -16.15
CA ALA A 268 -4.00 24.35 -16.97
C ALA A 268 -3.66 25.63 -16.20
N LYS A 269 -2.62 25.58 -15.37
CA LYS A 269 -2.04 26.80 -14.76
C LYS A 269 -1.45 27.70 -15.86
N PRO A 270 -1.50 29.05 -15.73
CA PRO A 270 -0.87 29.94 -16.71
C PRO A 270 0.64 29.71 -16.74
N GLY A 271 1.13 29.18 -17.88
CA GLY A 271 2.50 28.67 -18.02
C GLY A 271 2.65 27.14 -17.91
N ALA A 272 1.56 26.38 -17.95
CA ALA A 272 1.60 24.92 -18.05
C ALA A 272 2.33 24.47 -19.33
N VAL A 273 3.39 23.69 -19.16
CA VAL A 273 4.16 23.07 -20.24
C VAL A 273 4.04 21.56 -20.12
N VAL A 274 3.67 20.91 -21.23
CA VAL A 274 3.81 19.46 -21.36
C VAL A 274 5.28 19.16 -21.60
N ASN A 275 5.94 18.58 -20.60
CA ASN A 275 7.33 18.16 -20.72
C ASN A 275 7.41 16.92 -21.63
N PRO A 276 8.48 16.76 -22.43
CA PRO A 276 8.73 15.48 -23.08
C PRO A 276 8.86 14.39 -22.00
N TRP A 277 8.29 13.21 -22.27
CA TRP A 277 8.45 12.07 -21.36
C TRP A 277 9.95 11.72 -21.27
N PRO A 278 10.49 11.39 -20.08
CA PRO A 278 11.91 11.07 -19.95
C PRO A 278 12.26 9.84 -20.81
N ASP A 279 13.06 10.08 -21.84
CA ASP A 279 13.41 9.08 -22.85
C ASP A 279 14.47 8.11 -22.29
N THR A 280 14.00 7.03 -21.69
CA THR A 280 14.83 5.97 -21.10
C THR A 280 15.58 5.15 -22.16
N SER A 281 15.34 5.36 -23.46
CA SER A 281 16.11 4.70 -24.54
C SER A 281 17.59 5.12 -24.57
N SER A 282 17.89 6.33 -24.08
CA SER A 282 19.17 7.00 -24.31
C SER A 282 20.03 7.18 -23.05
N ALA A 283 19.50 6.88 -21.86
CA ALA A 283 20.23 6.98 -20.59
C ALA A 283 20.45 5.60 -19.97
N ASN A 284 21.66 5.08 -20.16
CA ASN A 284 22.19 3.87 -19.52
C ASN A 284 21.45 2.56 -19.88
N LYS A 285 21.91 1.89 -20.94
CA LYS A 285 21.61 0.47 -21.17
C LYS A 285 22.05 -0.32 -19.94
N HIS A 286 21.08 -0.68 -19.10
CA HIS A 286 21.27 -1.67 -18.05
C HIS A 286 21.53 -3.03 -18.70
N LEU A 287 22.80 -3.27 -19.03
CA LEU A 287 23.38 -4.59 -19.28
C LEU A 287 23.23 -5.40 -17.99
N TYR A 288 22.04 -5.95 -17.81
CA TYR A 288 21.74 -6.90 -16.75
C TYR A 288 22.75 -8.05 -16.87
N PRO A 289 23.50 -8.40 -15.80
CA PRO A 289 24.53 -9.44 -15.86
C PRO A 289 23.88 -10.82 -15.84
N SER A 290 23.12 -11.14 -16.90
CA SER A 290 22.50 -12.43 -17.10
C SER A 290 23.53 -13.41 -17.64
N SER A 291 23.80 -14.47 -16.89
CA SER A 291 24.61 -15.62 -17.31
C SER A 291 23.90 -16.51 -18.35
N SER A 292 22.78 -16.06 -18.93
CA SER A 292 22.04 -16.75 -19.98
C SER A 292 22.63 -16.48 -21.37
N ARG A 293 22.91 -17.55 -22.13
CA ARG A 293 23.42 -17.47 -23.52
C ARG A 293 22.35 -17.10 -24.57
N LYS A 294 21.11 -16.80 -24.18
CA LYS A 294 20.06 -16.34 -25.09
C LYS A 294 19.79 -14.85 -24.91
N LYS A 295 20.08 -14.06 -25.95
CA LYS A 295 19.62 -12.67 -26.07
C LYS A 295 18.14 -12.68 -26.46
N LEU A 296 17.27 -12.25 -25.57
CA LEU A 296 15.88 -11.92 -25.88
C LEU A 296 15.75 -10.40 -25.96
N ASN A 297 15.16 -9.89 -27.03
CA ASN A 297 14.93 -8.46 -27.25
C ASN A 297 13.53 -8.13 -26.74
N TRP A 298 13.42 -7.36 -25.67
CA TRP A 298 12.12 -7.12 -25.01
C TRP A 298 11.22 -6.15 -25.79
N ASP A 299 11.78 -5.14 -26.47
CA ASP A 299 11.06 -4.30 -27.46
C ASP A 299 10.36 -5.09 -28.57
N GLN A 300 10.93 -6.23 -28.98
CA GLN A 300 10.33 -7.11 -29.98
C GLN A 300 9.10 -7.82 -29.39
N LEU A 301 9.22 -8.27 -28.13
CA LEU A 301 8.19 -9.02 -27.43
C LEU A 301 6.98 -8.15 -27.04
N GLU A 302 7.19 -6.88 -26.65
CA GLU A 302 6.08 -5.96 -26.36
C GLU A 302 5.25 -5.67 -27.61
N LYS A 303 5.90 -5.53 -28.78
CA LYS A 303 5.23 -5.35 -30.07
C LYS A 303 4.45 -6.59 -30.52
N GLU A 304 5.03 -7.77 -30.36
CA GLU A 304 4.36 -9.05 -30.63
C GLU A 304 3.15 -9.25 -29.69
N VAL A 305 3.27 -8.92 -28.39
CA VAL A 305 2.17 -9.03 -27.41
C VAL A 305 1.01 -8.07 -27.69
N GLU A 306 1.25 -6.91 -28.32
CA GLU A 306 0.19 -5.97 -28.68
C GLU A 306 -0.56 -6.37 -29.98
N GLU A 307 0.09 -7.07 -30.92
CA GLU A 307 -0.58 -7.70 -32.08
C GLU A 307 -1.25 -9.05 -31.71
N GLU A 308 -0.61 -9.91 -30.90
CA GLU A 308 -1.11 -11.26 -30.55
C GLU A 308 -2.36 -11.23 -29.64
N LYS A 309 -2.67 -10.07 -29.04
CA LYS A 309 -3.84 -9.88 -28.17
C LYS A 309 -5.20 -10.06 -28.87
N LEU A 310 -5.23 -10.19 -30.19
CA LEU A 310 -6.43 -10.42 -30.99
C LEU A 310 -6.59 -11.89 -31.48
N GLU A 311 -5.53 -12.69 -31.54
CA GLU A 311 -5.60 -14.12 -31.89
C GLU A 311 -5.53 -15.05 -30.66
N GLY A 312 -4.97 -14.58 -29.54
CA GLY A 312 -4.70 -15.37 -28.34
C GLY A 312 -5.91 -16.09 -27.74
N ASP A 313 -7.02 -15.40 -27.47
CA ASP A 313 -8.16 -15.98 -26.73
C ASP A 313 -8.81 -17.17 -27.45
N ALA A 314 -8.91 -17.13 -28.79
CA ALA A 314 -9.48 -18.21 -29.58
C ALA A 314 -8.55 -19.44 -29.63
N ALA A 315 -7.23 -19.21 -29.78
CA ALA A 315 -6.23 -20.26 -29.75
C ALA A 315 -6.14 -20.91 -28.36
N LEU A 316 -6.14 -20.10 -27.29
CA LEU A 316 -6.09 -20.55 -25.91
C LEU A 316 -7.33 -21.40 -25.56
N ASN A 317 -8.53 -20.93 -25.91
CA ASN A 317 -9.79 -21.66 -25.67
C ASN A 317 -9.81 -23.00 -26.43
N LYS A 318 -9.26 -23.05 -27.65
CA LYS A 318 -9.11 -24.29 -28.41
C LYS A 318 -8.11 -25.26 -27.75
N VAL A 319 -6.98 -24.77 -27.24
CA VAL A 319 -6.03 -25.57 -26.46
C VAL A 319 -6.67 -26.12 -25.18
N PHE A 320 -7.51 -25.35 -24.49
CA PHE A 320 -8.29 -25.84 -23.34
C PHE A 320 -9.29 -26.94 -23.73
N GLN A 321 -9.96 -26.81 -24.88
CA GLN A 321 -10.89 -27.83 -25.38
C GLN A 321 -10.15 -29.14 -25.75
N ASP A 322 -8.99 -29.05 -26.42
CA ASP A 322 -8.19 -30.22 -26.79
C ASP A 322 -7.61 -30.93 -25.55
N ILE A 323 -7.16 -30.17 -24.53
CA ILE A 323 -6.72 -30.73 -23.24
C ILE A 323 -7.89 -31.41 -22.51
N PHE A 324 -9.09 -30.83 -22.54
CA PHE A 324 -10.27 -31.44 -21.92
C PHE A 324 -10.72 -32.71 -22.65
N ALA A 325 -10.65 -32.73 -23.99
CA ALA A 325 -10.94 -33.92 -24.79
C ALA A 325 -9.93 -35.05 -24.55
N GLY A 326 -8.63 -34.74 -24.53
CA GLY A 326 -7.55 -35.72 -24.34
C GLY A 326 -7.29 -36.15 -22.89
N GLY A 327 -7.74 -35.38 -21.90
CA GLY A 327 -7.52 -35.65 -20.48
C GLY A 327 -8.25 -36.90 -19.97
N SER A 328 -7.70 -37.53 -18.92
CA SER A 328 -8.37 -38.66 -18.26
C SER A 328 -9.65 -38.21 -17.55
N GLU A 329 -10.57 -39.13 -17.31
CA GLU A 329 -11.88 -38.79 -16.74
C GLU A 329 -11.78 -38.17 -15.33
N GLU A 330 -10.73 -38.51 -14.59
CA GLU A 330 -10.38 -37.90 -13.30
C GLU A 330 -9.88 -36.45 -13.44
N GLN A 331 -9.10 -36.15 -14.49
CA GLN A 331 -8.67 -34.77 -14.81
C GLN A 331 -9.86 -33.90 -15.23
N ARG A 332 -10.77 -34.41 -16.07
CA ARG A 332 -12.01 -33.70 -16.43
C ARG A 332 -12.88 -33.42 -15.21
N ARG A 333 -12.99 -34.39 -14.30
CA ARG A 333 -13.77 -34.26 -13.06
C ARG A 333 -13.15 -33.26 -12.08
N ALA A 334 -11.82 -33.17 -12.02
CA ALA A 334 -11.12 -32.14 -11.27
C ALA A 334 -11.35 -30.74 -11.86
N MET A 335 -11.29 -30.59 -13.19
CA MET A 335 -11.55 -29.31 -13.87
C MET A 335 -12.98 -28.80 -13.66
N ILE A 336 -13.99 -29.66 -13.79
CA ILE A 336 -15.39 -29.29 -13.53
C ILE A 336 -15.55 -28.85 -12.06
N LYS A 337 -14.91 -29.57 -11.12
CA LYS A 337 -14.95 -29.25 -9.69
C LYS A 337 -14.23 -27.93 -9.32
N SER A 338 -13.33 -27.42 -10.15
CA SER A 338 -12.74 -26.08 -9.97
C SER A 338 -13.57 -24.93 -10.56
N PHE A 339 -14.65 -25.23 -11.30
CA PHE A 339 -15.55 -24.25 -11.91
C PHE A 339 -16.93 -24.17 -11.21
N THR A 340 -17.10 -24.87 -10.08
CA THR A 340 -18.33 -24.86 -9.25
C THR A 340 -17.99 -24.53 -7.80
#